data_AF-A0AAV8V7B5-F1
#
_entry.id   AF-A0AAV8V7B5-F1
#
_cell.length_a   1.000
_cell.length_b   1.000
_cell.length_c   1.000
_cell.angle_alpha   90.00
_cell.angle_beta   90.00
_cell.angle_gamma   90.00
#
_symmetry.space_group_name_H-M   'P 1'
#
loop_
_entity.id
_entity.type
_entity.pdbx_description
1 polymer ?
#
loop_
_entity_poly.entity_id
_entity_poly.type
_entity_poly.pdbx_seq_one_letter_code
_entity_poly.pdbx_strand_id
1 'polypeptide(L)'
;MLICNFSRRLESDISNETLDNALTKFWKLEEIPEQRYLSPEAQLAENYYQTTTTRDSQGRFIVRLPFLTNPSDYGDSYNSARKRFYQLENKFAKDQNIKDDYLRRCVANTDTVQSP
;
A
#
# COMPACT_ATOMS: atom_id res chain seq x y z
N MET A 1 -22.65 54.75 -46.45
CA MET A 1 -22.22 53.53 -47.14
C MET A 1 -20.69 53.46 -47.06
N LEU A 2 -20.16 52.82 -46.02
CA LEU A 2 -18.75 52.41 -45.93
C LEU A 2 -18.78 50.99 -45.37
N ILE A 3 -18.41 50.05 -46.22
CA ILE A 3 -18.49 48.62 -45.97
C ILE A 3 -17.40 48.29 -44.93
N CYS A 4 -17.82 47.80 -43.77
CA CYS A 4 -16.92 47.34 -42.72
C CYS A 4 -16.21 46.06 -43.20
N ASN A 5 -14.98 46.20 -43.67
CA ASN A 5 -14.07 45.06 -43.87
C ASN A 5 -13.49 44.67 -42.51
N PHE A 6 -14.27 43.92 -41.73
CA PHE A 6 -13.73 43.17 -40.60
C PHE A 6 -14.17 41.71 -40.68
N SER A 7 -13.68 41.02 -41.71
CA SER A 7 -13.59 39.58 -41.71
C SER A 7 -12.11 39.20 -41.88
N ARG A 8 -11.35 39.30 -40.79
CA ARG A 8 -10.20 38.42 -40.61
C ARG A 8 -10.69 37.24 -39.80
N ARG A 9 -11.01 36.17 -40.50
CA ARG A 9 -11.10 34.83 -39.95
C ARG A 9 -9.72 34.49 -39.38
N LEU A 10 -9.57 34.55 -38.06
CA LEU A 10 -8.41 33.99 -37.37
C LEU A 10 -8.62 32.47 -37.34
N GLU A 11 -8.31 31.79 -38.44
CA GLU A 11 -7.88 30.40 -38.34
C GLU A 11 -6.40 30.46 -37.96
N SER A 12 -6.14 30.66 -36.67
CA SER A 12 -4.86 30.27 -36.12
C SER A 12 -4.86 28.75 -36.07
N ASP A 13 -4.02 28.11 -36.88
CA ASP A 13 -3.57 26.75 -36.62
C ASP A 13 -2.90 26.74 -35.26
N ILE A 14 -3.69 26.53 -34.21
CA ILE A 14 -3.17 26.30 -32.87
C ILE A 14 -2.45 24.97 -32.97
N SER A 15 -1.12 25.00 -33.06
CA SER A 15 -0.32 23.78 -33.04
C SER A 15 -0.66 23.01 -31.75
N ASN A 16 -0.72 21.69 -31.84
CA ASN A 16 -1.00 20.85 -30.67
C ASN A 16 -0.03 21.14 -29.52
N GLU A 17 1.22 21.51 -29.83
CA GLU A 17 2.21 21.94 -28.83
C GLU A 17 1.81 23.24 -28.10
N THR A 18 1.17 24.19 -28.78
CA THR A 18 0.70 25.43 -28.18
C THR A 18 -0.50 25.17 -27.26
N LEU A 19 -1.40 24.30 -27.71
CA LEU A 19 -2.56 23.86 -26.92
C LEU A 19 -2.13 23.06 -25.68
N ASP A 20 -1.21 22.12 -25.85
CA ASP A 20 -0.69 21.27 -24.77
C ASP A 20 0.05 22.10 -23.71
N ASN A 21 0.83 23.10 -24.15
CA ASN A 21 1.45 24.06 -23.23
C ASN A 21 0.43 24.91 -22.49
N ALA A 22 -0.64 25.36 -23.17
CA ALA A 22 -1.70 26.13 -22.54
C ALA A 22 -2.47 25.29 -21.51
N LEU A 23 -2.83 24.04 -21.84
CA LEU A 23 -3.44 23.09 -20.91
C LEU A 23 -2.53 22.81 -19.72
N THR A 24 -1.25 22.52 -19.96
CA THR A 24 -0.28 22.24 -18.89
C THR A 24 -0.15 23.42 -17.94
N LYS A 25 -0.11 24.66 -18.45
CA LYS A 25 -0.08 25.87 -17.61
C LYS A 25 -1.38 26.08 -16.85
N PHE A 26 -2.52 25.82 -17.48
CA PHE A 26 -3.83 25.90 -16.85
C PHE A 26 -3.91 24.94 -15.66
N TRP A 27 -3.57 23.66 -15.88
CA TRP A 27 -3.56 22.65 -14.82
C TRP A 27 -2.59 22.98 -13.68
N LYS A 28 -1.36 23.44 -14.00
CA LYS A 28 -0.38 23.86 -12.97
C LYS A 28 -0.82 25.08 -12.15
N LEU A 29 -1.69 25.93 -12.69
CA LEU A 29 -2.12 27.16 -12.03
C LEU A 29 -3.35 26.93 -11.13
N GLU A 30 -4.21 25.99 -11.50
CA GLU A 30 -5.32 25.52 -10.65
C GLU A 30 -4.88 24.46 -9.64
N GLU A 31 -3.78 23.75 -9.90
CA GLU A 31 -3.18 22.83 -8.95
C GLU A 31 -2.66 23.60 -7.74
N ILE A 32 -3.39 23.51 -6.63
CA ILE A 32 -2.90 23.92 -5.32
C ILE A 32 -1.65 23.07 -5.08
N PRO A 33 -0.47 23.65 -4.77
CA PRO A 33 0.71 22.87 -4.46
C PRO A 33 0.32 21.83 -3.40
N GLU A 34 0.48 20.54 -3.71
CA GLU A 34 0.37 19.48 -2.71
C GLU A 34 1.50 19.65 -1.70
N GLN A 35 1.38 20.65 -0.83
CA GLN A 35 2.16 20.70 0.38
C GLN A 35 1.54 19.62 1.26
N ARG A 36 2.04 18.39 1.09
CA ARG A 36 1.67 17.26 1.93
C ARG A 36 2.14 17.56 3.33
N TYR A 37 1.31 18.27 4.10
CA TYR A 37 1.46 18.38 5.53
C TYR A 37 1.16 17.01 6.10
N LEU A 38 2.17 16.13 6.09
CA LEU A 38 2.09 14.88 6.82
C LEU A 38 1.91 15.24 8.29
N SER A 39 0.89 14.65 8.92
CA SER A 39 0.82 14.70 10.37
C SER A 39 2.11 14.07 10.94
N PRO A 40 2.52 14.42 12.17
CA PRO A 40 3.68 13.78 12.81
C PRO A 40 3.59 12.25 12.79
N GLU A 41 2.38 11.70 12.95
CA GLU A 41 2.09 10.28 12.87
C GLU A 41 2.28 9.71 11.46
N ALA A 42 1.80 10.40 10.43
CA ALA A 42 2.02 9.98 9.05
C ALA A 42 3.51 10.02 8.66
N GLN A 43 4.25 11.01 9.16
CA GLN A 43 5.71 11.10 8.98
C GLN A 43 6.43 9.92 9.67
N LEU A 44 6.01 9.55 10.88
CA LEU A 44 6.56 8.39 11.59
C LEU A 44 6.27 7.09 10.85
N ALA A 45 5.04 6.92 10.34
CA ALA A 45 4.66 5.75 9.56
C ALA A 45 5.49 5.62 8.28
N GLU A 46 5.68 6.73 7.55
CA GLU A 46 6.50 6.77 6.34
C GLU A 46 7.96 6.42 6.64
N ASN A 47 8.55 7.05 7.66
CA ASN A 47 9.93 6.75 8.09
C ASN A 47 10.09 5.28 8.52
N TYR A 48 9.10 4.73 9.23
CA TYR A 48 9.10 3.33 9.65
C TYR A 48 9.03 2.40 8.45
N TYR A 49 8.13 2.68 7.50
CA TYR A 49 8.00 1.91 6.27
C TYR A 49 9.32 1.91 5.49
N GLN A 50 9.93 3.07 5.25
CA GLN A 50 11.20 3.19 4.53
C GLN A 50 12.35 2.46 5.22
N THR A 51 12.40 2.51 6.56
CA THR A 51 13.50 1.90 7.33
C THR A 51 13.35 0.38 7.45
N THR A 52 12.12 -0.13 7.47
CA THR A 52 11.84 -1.54 7.81
C THR A 52 11.37 -2.38 6.64
N THR A 53 11.00 -1.75 5.52
CA THR A 53 10.54 -2.46 4.32
C THR A 53 11.68 -2.70 3.37
N THR A 54 11.87 -3.97 3.00
CA THR A 54 12.88 -4.39 2.03
C THR A 54 12.26 -5.28 0.97
N ARG A 55 13.01 -5.64 -0.07
CA ARG A 55 12.59 -6.64 -1.06
C ARG A 55 13.48 -7.87 -0.98
N ASP A 56 12.88 -9.04 -1.17
CA ASP A 56 13.63 -10.29 -1.33
C ASP A 56 14.19 -10.44 -2.76
N SER A 57 14.94 -11.51 -3.00
CA SER A 57 15.51 -11.81 -4.32
C SER A 57 14.48 -12.12 -5.40
N GLN A 58 13.22 -12.38 -5.02
CA GLN A 58 12.09 -12.61 -5.92
C GLN A 58 11.23 -11.34 -6.11
N GLY A 59 11.66 -10.20 -5.54
CA GLY A 59 10.96 -8.93 -5.64
C GLY A 59 9.78 -8.77 -4.69
N ARG A 60 9.55 -9.71 -3.75
CA ARG A 60 8.47 -9.62 -2.76
C ARG A 60 8.85 -8.64 -1.65
N PHE A 61 7.88 -7.86 -1.20
CA PHE A 61 8.09 -6.94 -0.08
C PHE A 61 8.15 -7.70 1.25
N ILE A 62 9.20 -7.45 2.01
CA ILE A 62 9.35 -7.84 3.40
C ILE A 62 9.07 -6.59 4.23
N VAL A 63 7.89 -6.54 4.87
CA VAL A 63 7.44 -5.40 5.68
C VAL A 63 7.47 -5.79 7.15
N ARG A 64 7.99 -4.92 8.01
CA ARG A 64 7.81 -5.05 9.45
C ARG A 64 6.51 -4.37 9.86
N LEU A 65 5.69 -5.00 10.69
CA LEU A 65 4.49 -4.37 11.22
C LEU A 65 4.87 -3.45 12.40
N PRO A 66 4.47 -2.17 12.37
CA PRO A 66 4.68 -1.27 13.49
C PRO A 66 3.82 -1.69 14.69
N PHE A 67 4.36 -1.51 15.90
CA PHE A 67 3.60 -1.62 17.14
C PHE A 67 3.25 -0.21 17.63
N LEU A 68 2.03 -0.04 18.14
CA LEU A 68 1.57 1.23 18.72
C LEU A 68 2.29 1.54 20.05
N THR A 69 2.65 0.51 20.79
CA THR A 69 3.38 0.61 22.07
C THR A 69 4.63 -0.27 22.04
N ASN A 70 5.46 -0.21 23.08
CA ASN A 70 6.64 -1.05 23.12
C ASN A 70 6.20 -2.53 23.13
N PRO A 71 6.78 -3.41 22.29
CA PRO A 71 6.48 -4.84 22.29
C PRO A 71 6.57 -5.49 23.69
N SER A 72 7.40 -4.93 24.57
CA SER A 72 7.57 -5.39 25.96
C SER A 72 6.32 -5.19 26.83
N ASP A 73 5.44 -4.25 26.47
CA ASP A 73 4.22 -3.93 27.22
C ASP A 73 3.13 -4.99 27.05
N TYR A 74 3.19 -5.81 25.99
CA TYR A 74 2.23 -6.88 25.71
C TYR A 74 2.42 -8.13 26.61
N GLY A 75 3.32 -8.06 27.58
CA GLY A 75 3.60 -9.16 28.50
C GLY A 75 4.12 -10.42 27.82
N ASP A 76 4.04 -11.55 28.52
CA ASP A 76 4.62 -12.83 28.09
C ASP A 76 3.67 -13.63 27.19
N SER A 77 3.30 -13.01 26.07
CA SER A 77 2.49 -13.63 25.01
C SER A 77 3.19 -14.84 24.40
N TYR A 78 4.52 -14.79 24.29
CA TYR A 78 5.34 -15.88 23.75
C TYR A 78 5.21 -17.17 24.56
N ASN A 79 5.40 -17.13 25.88
CA ASN A 79 5.29 -18.35 26.69
C ASN A 79 3.88 -18.92 26.70
N SER A 80 2.86 -18.05 26.64
CA SER A 80 1.46 -18.46 26.53
C SER A 80 1.19 -19.16 25.19
N ALA A 81 1.62 -18.58 24.07
CA ALA A 81 1.50 -19.17 22.74
C ALA A 81 2.27 -20.50 22.64
N ARG A 82 3.50 -20.54 23.18
CA ARG A 82 4.34 -21.75 23.22
C ARG A 82 3.69 -22.90 23.99
N LYS A 83 3.11 -22.62 25.17
CA LYS A 83 2.38 -23.64 25.94
C LYS A 83 1.19 -24.20 25.15
N ARG A 84 0.41 -23.32 24.50
CA ARG A 84 -0.72 -23.72 23.66
C ARG A 84 -0.28 -24.56 22.47
N PHE A 85 0.82 -24.18 21.83
CA PHE A 85 1.42 -24.93 20.74
C PHE A 85 1.78 -26.37 21.16
N TYR A 86 2.51 -26.55 22.27
CA TYR A 86 2.84 -27.90 22.74
C TYR A 86 1.62 -28.71 23.18
N GLN A 87 0.59 -28.07 23.73
CA GLN A 87 -0.67 -28.75 24.03
C GLN A 87 -1.37 -29.25 22.75
N LEU A 88 -1.31 -28.47 21.67
CA LEU A 88 -1.83 -28.84 20.36
C LEU A 88 -1.05 -30.03 19.79
N GLU A 89 0.29 -29.96 19.79
CA GLU A 89 1.17 -31.05 19.33
C GLU A 89 0.91 -32.35 20.11
N ASN A 90 0.78 -32.26 21.43
CA ASN A 90 0.45 -33.41 22.27
C ASN A 90 -0.94 -33.99 21.97
N LYS A 91 -1.91 -33.16 21.59
CA LYS A 91 -3.25 -33.64 21.17
C LYS A 91 -3.16 -34.35 19.83
N PHE A 92 -2.43 -33.78 18.88
CA PHE A 92 -2.21 -34.39 17.57
C PHE A 92 -1.46 -35.72 17.64
N ALA A 93 -0.49 -35.83 18.56
CA ALA A 93 0.23 -37.09 18.79
C ALA A 93 -0.67 -38.19 19.39
N LYS A 94 -1.73 -37.80 20.12
CA LYS A 94 -2.68 -38.74 20.72
C LYS A 94 -3.81 -39.13 19.78
N ASP A 95 -4.25 -38.20 18.93
CA ASP A 95 -5.38 -38.38 18.02
C ASP A 95 -5.07 -37.77 16.65
N GLN A 96 -4.85 -38.66 15.69
CA GLN A 96 -4.53 -38.31 14.31
C GLN A 96 -5.72 -37.65 13.59
N ASN A 97 -6.96 -37.98 13.96
CA ASN A 97 -8.15 -37.41 13.31
C ASN A 97 -8.28 -35.91 13.62
N ILE A 98 -7.96 -35.51 14.86
CA ILE A 98 -7.92 -34.09 15.26
C ILE A 98 -6.85 -33.33 14.48
N LYS A 99 -5.69 -33.96 14.23
CA LYS A 99 -4.61 -33.36 13.42
C LYS A 99 -5.07 -33.13 11.98
N ASP A 100 -5.66 -34.15 11.36
CA ASP A 100 -6.09 -34.10 9.97
C ASP A 100 -7.21 -33.05 9.75
N ASP A 101 -8.16 -32.95 10.68
CA ASP A 101 -9.21 -31.93 10.66
C ASP A 101 -8.67 -30.51 10.85
N TYR A 102 -7.67 -30.33 11.73
CA TYR A 102 -6.99 -29.05 11.90
C TYR A 102 -6.25 -28.62 10.63
N LEU A 103 -5.46 -29.53 10.03
CA LEU A 103 -4.73 -29.26 8.80
C LEU A 103 -5.68 -28.91 7.65
N ARG A 104 -6.80 -29.64 7.51
CA ARG A 104 -7.83 -29.34 6.51
C ARG A 104 -8.35 -27.91 6.63
N ARG A 105 -8.61 -27.43 7.86
CA ARG A 105 -9.18 -26.10 8.11
C ARG A 105 -8.16 -24.96 8.02
N CYS A 106 -6.93 -25.19 8.47
CA CYS A 106 -5.94 -24.14 8.60
C CYS A 106 -5.05 -23.99 7.36
N VAL A 107 -4.71 -25.08 6.67
CA VAL A 107 -3.80 -25.05 5.49
C VAL A 107 -4.54 -24.62 4.22
N ALA A 108 -5.85 -24.84 4.13
CA ALA A 108 -6.65 -24.39 2.99
C ALA A 108 -6.64 -22.86 2.78
N ASN A 109 -6.21 -22.07 3.77
CA ASN A 109 -6.13 -20.62 3.71
C ASN A 109 -4.72 -20.09 3.37
N THR A 110 -3.70 -20.95 3.23
CA THR A 110 -2.31 -20.52 3.00
C THR A 110 -1.89 -20.56 1.53
N ASP A 111 -2.68 -21.20 0.66
CA ASP A 111 -2.32 -21.43 -0.75
C ASP A 111 -3.00 -20.50 -1.77
N THR A 112 -3.83 -19.54 -1.33
CA THR A 112 -4.51 -18.59 -2.24
C THR A 112 -3.80 -17.25 -2.39
N VAL A 113 -2.47 -17.25 -2.51
CA VAL A 113 -1.76 -16.16 -3.19
C VAL A 113 -1.27 -16.70 -4.53
N GLN A 114 -2.22 -16.91 -5.44
CA GLN A 114 -1.91 -17.03 -6.86
C GLN A 114 -1.45 -15.63 -7.30
N SER A 115 -0.15 -15.43 -7.38
CA SER A 115 0.42 -14.21 -7.99
C SER A 115 -0.05 -14.11 -9.46
N PRO A 116 -0.58 -12.96 -9.90
CA PRO A 116 -0.58 -12.59 -11.30
C PRO A 116 0.83 -12.32 -11.82
#